data_AF-A0A553A1G6-F1
#
_entry.id   AF-A0A553A1G6-F1
#
_cell.length_a   1.000
_cell.length_b   1.000
_cell.length_c   1.000
_cell.angle_alpha   90.00
_cell.angle_beta   90.00
_cell.angle_gamma   90.00
#
_symmetry.space_group_name_H-M   'P 1'
#
loop_
_entity.id
_entity.type
_entity.pdbx_description
1 polymer ?
#
loop_
_entity_poly.entity_id
_entity_poly.type
_entity_poly.pdbx_seq_one_letter_code
_entity_poly.pdbx_strand_id
1 'polypeptide(L)'
;MAGEELRPIRTSNYERLGTCTFEGCAYIMRSKHLQLCSGHISQHLAGVELSPLKQRIPCEARDEHGNKWCYGCDTWKPESAFSKGSGKRDGLQPRCKACAKALYNHIAADVRAANRKIKYGLSPEAFHALLESQDGRCAICGTDNPGNRFWAVDHGHSCCPGEYSCGDCVRGILCSYCNPGLGWFKDDPENLRRAIAYLEGFRLKKAA
;
A
#
# COMPACT_ATOMS: atom_id res chain seq x y z
N MET A 1 21.06 54.56 6.84
CA MET A 1 20.82 53.14 6.50
C MET A 1 19.63 53.13 5.56
N ALA A 2 19.91 53.23 4.26
CA ALA A 2 18.86 53.31 3.24
C ALA A 2 18.15 51.96 3.14
N GLY A 3 16.82 51.96 3.25
CA GLY A 3 16.01 50.76 3.06
C GLY A 3 16.10 50.32 1.61
N GLU A 4 16.62 49.12 1.39
CA GLU A 4 16.61 48.50 0.06
C GLU A 4 15.15 48.15 -0.30
N GLU A 5 14.65 48.74 -1.38
CA GLU A 5 13.36 48.35 -1.97
C GLU A 5 13.42 46.87 -2.39
N LEU A 6 12.45 46.10 -1.90
CA LEU A 6 12.29 44.70 -2.29
C LEU A 6 12.03 44.61 -3.79
N ARG A 7 12.85 43.80 -4.49
CA ARG A 7 12.67 43.53 -5.92
C ARG A 7 11.29 42.91 -6.18
N PRO A 8 10.53 43.40 -7.18
CA PRO A 8 9.24 42.82 -7.52
C PRO A 8 9.40 41.36 -7.95
N ILE A 9 8.52 40.49 -7.44
CA ILE A 9 8.40 39.10 -7.87
C ILE A 9 8.14 39.13 -9.38
N ARG A 10 9.03 38.53 -10.19
CA ARG A 10 8.77 38.31 -11.61
C ARG A 10 7.46 37.52 -11.73
N THR A 11 6.38 38.20 -12.12
CA THR A 11 5.14 37.54 -12.49
C THR A 11 5.49 36.59 -13.63
N SER A 12 5.25 35.31 -13.42
CA SER A 12 5.55 34.27 -14.40
C SER A 12 4.86 34.63 -15.72
N ASN A 13 5.65 34.76 -16.80
CA ASN A 13 5.26 35.03 -18.20
C ASN A 13 4.36 33.91 -18.80
N TYR A 14 3.27 33.53 -18.14
CA TYR A 14 2.30 32.54 -18.64
C TYR A 14 1.46 33.08 -19.81
N GLU A 15 1.47 34.38 -20.05
CA GLU A 15 0.66 35.04 -21.09
C GLU A 15 1.15 34.79 -22.53
N ARG A 16 2.29 34.10 -22.72
CA ARG A 16 2.87 33.81 -24.05
C ARG A 16 3.22 32.33 -24.27
N LEU A 17 2.49 31.41 -23.64
CA LEU A 17 2.67 29.98 -23.90
C LEU A 17 1.54 29.50 -24.82
N GLY A 18 1.90 28.96 -25.98
CA GLY A 18 0.97 28.32 -26.93
C GLY A 18 0.38 27.01 -26.42
N THR A 19 -0.31 26.26 -27.28
CA THR A 19 -0.85 24.94 -26.95
C THR A 19 0.22 23.86 -26.95
N CYS A 20 -0.06 22.77 -26.27
CA CYS A 20 0.75 21.55 -26.31
C CYS A 20 0.90 21.06 -27.75
N THR A 21 2.09 20.56 -28.11
CA THR A 21 2.37 20.00 -29.45
C THR A 21 1.93 18.55 -29.62
N PHE A 22 1.45 17.89 -28.56
CA PHE A 22 0.91 16.54 -28.66
C PHE A 22 -0.41 16.55 -29.43
N GLU A 23 -0.56 15.66 -30.40
CA GLU A 23 -1.72 15.59 -31.28
C GLU A 23 -3.02 15.44 -30.47
N GLY A 24 -4.01 16.28 -30.78
CA GLY A 24 -5.30 16.29 -30.07
C GLY A 24 -5.27 16.90 -28.66
N CYS A 25 -4.14 17.44 -28.20
CA CYS A 25 -4.05 18.08 -26.89
C CYS A 25 -4.32 19.58 -26.92
N ALA A 26 -5.44 20.01 -26.32
CA ALA A 26 -5.80 21.42 -26.19
C ALA A 26 -5.20 22.12 -24.95
N TYR A 27 -4.38 21.44 -24.14
CA TYR A 27 -3.82 22.03 -22.92
C TYR A 27 -2.70 23.03 -23.22
N ILE A 28 -2.59 24.07 -22.39
CA ILE A 28 -1.54 25.09 -22.50
C ILE A 28 -0.16 24.46 -22.22
N MET A 29 0.81 24.75 -23.08
CA MET A 29 2.21 24.39 -22.91
C MET A 29 2.78 25.01 -21.63
N ARG A 30 3.64 24.26 -20.93
CA ARG A 30 4.27 24.73 -19.67
C ARG A 30 5.80 24.84 -19.77
N SER A 31 6.39 24.29 -20.84
CA SER A 31 7.81 24.42 -21.14
C SER A 31 7.99 24.83 -22.60
N LYS A 32 8.65 25.96 -22.85
CA LYS A 32 8.98 26.42 -24.21
C LYS A 32 9.96 25.48 -24.94
N HIS A 33 10.80 24.78 -24.18
CA HIS A 33 11.79 23.85 -24.73
C HIS A 33 11.16 22.54 -25.16
N LEU A 34 10.32 21.94 -24.31
CA LEU A 34 9.67 20.67 -24.60
C LEU A 34 8.42 20.84 -25.46
N GLN A 35 7.81 22.03 -25.43
CA GLN A 35 6.55 22.35 -26.10
C GLN A 35 5.33 21.53 -25.64
N LEU A 36 5.45 20.93 -24.46
CA LEU A 36 4.43 20.08 -23.85
C LEU A 36 3.68 20.79 -22.72
N CYS A 37 2.43 20.40 -22.49
CA CYS A 37 1.68 20.77 -21.29
C CYS A 37 2.18 19.99 -20.06
N SER A 38 1.77 20.38 -18.84
CA SER A 38 2.19 19.69 -17.61
C SER A 38 2.04 18.17 -17.65
N GLY A 39 0.92 17.64 -18.15
CA GLY A 39 0.68 16.20 -18.19
C GLY A 39 1.65 15.45 -19.11
N HIS A 40 1.85 15.94 -20.34
CA HIS A 40 2.82 15.35 -21.28
C HIS A 40 4.27 15.55 -20.84
N ILE A 41 4.60 16.65 -20.14
CA ILE A 41 5.90 16.79 -19.49
C ILE A 41 6.10 15.67 -18.46
N SER A 42 5.10 15.39 -17.61
CA SER A 42 5.19 14.29 -16.65
C SER A 42 5.40 12.93 -17.32
N GLN A 43 4.71 12.64 -18.43
CA GLN A 43 4.93 11.42 -19.20
C GLN A 43 6.36 11.35 -19.78
N HIS A 44 6.81 12.43 -20.42
CA HIS A 44 8.16 12.52 -20.99
C HIS A 44 9.25 12.31 -19.93
N LEU A 45 9.14 12.98 -18.78
CA LEU A 45 10.10 12.85 -17.69
C LEU A 45 10.09 11.46 -17.03
N ALA A 46 8.96 10.75 -17.08
CA ALA A 46 8.85 9.37 -16.64
C ALA A 46 9.41 8.37 -17.68
N GLY A 47 9.90 8.84 -18.83
CA GLY A 47 10.44 7.99 -19.90
C GLY A 47 9.38 7.14 -20.62
N VAL A 48 8.10 7.47 -20.45
CA VAL A 48 7.01 6.78 -21.14
C VAL A 48 6.66 7.48 -22.45
N GLU A 49 6.26 6.70 -23.44
CA GLU A 49 5.73 7.24 -24.69
C GLU A 49 4.53 8.15 -24.41
N LEU A 50 4.50 9.31 -25.07
CA LEU A 50 3.43 10.27 -24.87
C LEU A 50 2.11 9.67 -25.34
N SER A 51 1.08 9.81 -24.51
CA SER A 51 -0.25 9.28 -24.77
C SER A 51 -1.30 10.31 -24.37
N PRO A 52 -2.51 10.26 -24.98
CA PRO A 52 -3.56 11.21 -24.68
C PRO A 52 -3.84 11.30 -23.17
N LEU A 53 -3.86 12.53 -22.64
CA LEU A 53 -4.17 12.74 -21.24
C LEU A 53 -5.63 12.42 -20.95
N LYS A 54 -5.87 11.79 -19.79
CA LYS A 54 -7.23 11.53 -19.31
C LYS A 54 -8.00 12.84 -19.18
N GLN A 55 -9.25 12.84 -19.64
CA GLN A 55 -10.14 13.98 -19.51
C GLN A 55 -10.32 14.36 -18.04
N ARG A 56 -10.14 15.64 -17.72
CA ARG A 56 -10.31 16.15 -16.36
C ARG A 56 -11.77 16.52 -16.12
N ILE A 57 -12.53 15.65 -15.47
CA ILE A 57 -13.95 15.86 -15.18
C ILE A 57 -14.12 16.64 -13.86
N PRO A 58 -14.69 17.87 -13.85
CA PRO A 58 -14.86 18.64 -12.63
C PRO A 58 -15.52 17.83 -11.49
N CYS A 59 -15.13 18.04 -10.23
CA CYS A 59 -15.66 17.23 -9.13
C CYS A 59 -17.18 17.42 -8.94
N GLU A 60 -17.70 18.57 -9.30
CA GLU A 60 -19.13 18.92 -9.28
C GLU A 60 -19.91 18.35 -10.46
N ALA A 61 -19.23 17.87 -11.51
CA ALA A 61 -19.91 17.37 -12.69
C ALA A 61 -20.79 16.16 -12.34
N ARG A 62 -21.95 16.10 -13.00
CA ARG A 62 -22.89 14.99 -12.93
C ARG A 62 -23.32 14.59 -14.34
N ASP A 63 -23.60 13.31 -14.56
CA ASP A 63 -24.24 12.85 -15.79
C ASP A 63 -25.75 13.12 -15.78
N GLU A 64 -26.44 12.71 -16.84
CA GLU A 64 -27.90 12.85 -16.99
C GLU A 64 -28.72 12.17 -15.88
N HIS A 65 -28.12 11.22 -15.16
CA HIS A 65 -28.74 10.47 -14.06
C HIS A 65 -28.33 11.00 -12.67
N GLY A 66 -27.59 12.11 -12.60
CA GLY A 66 -27.09 12.65 -11.33
C GLY A 66 -25.93 11.85 -10.72
N ASN A 67 -25.28 10.98 -11.49
CA ASN A 67 -24.12 10.23 -11.03
C ASN A 67 -22.86 11.11 -11.01
N LYS A 68 -21.94 10.80 -10.11
CA LYS A 68 -20.62 11.42 -10.01
C LYS A 68 -19.55 10.57 -10.69
N TRP A 69 -18.59 11.21 -11.34
CA TRP A 69 -17.43 10.53 -11.92
C TRP A 69 -16.44 10.02 -10.87
N CYS A 70 -16.05 8.75 -10.98
CA CYS A 70 -14.99 8.15 -10.18
C CYS A 70 -13.65 8.19 -10.90
N TYR A 71 -12.65 8.86 -10.32
CA TYR A 71 -11.27 8.93 -10.85
C TYR A 71 -10.43 7.67 -10.62
N GLY A 72 -10.97 6.66 -9.96
CA GLY A 72 -10.29 5.39 -9.73
C GLY A 72 -10.55 4.36 -10.82
N CYS A 73 -11.80 4.31 -11.30
CA CYS A 73 -12.25 3.32 -12.28
C CYS A 73 -12.88 3.98 -13.52
N ASP A 74 -12.72 5.29 -13.69
CA ASP A 74 -13.14 6.07 -14.86
C ASP A 74 -14.58 5.78 -15.31
N THR A 75 -15.52 5.84 -14.36
CA THR A 75 -16.95 5.59 -14.62
C THR A 75 -17.84 6.51 -13.77
N TRP A 76 -19.02 6.83 -14.31
CA TRP A 76 -20.11 7.48 -13.59
C TRP A 76 -20.74 6.49 -12.59
N LYS A 77 -20.92 6.92 -11.34
CA LYS A 77 -21.49 6.12 -10.25
C LYS A 77 -22.46 6.96 -9.40
N PRO A 78 -23.48 6.35 -8.79
CA PRO A 78 -24.37 7.08 -7.89
C PRO A 78 -23.58 7.70 -6.74
N GLU A 79 -24.03 8.85 -6.23
CA GLU A 79 -23.35 9.55 -5.13
C GLU A 79 -23.19 8.68 -3.87
N SER A 80 -24.12 7.74 -3.65
CA SER A 80 -24.06 6.77 -2.55
C SER A 80 -22.85 5.82 -2.62
N ALA A 81 -22.25 5.65 -3.81
CA ALA A 81 -21.03 4.88 -4.01
C ALA A 81 -19.78 5.62 -3.51
N PHE A 82 -19.90 6.89 -3.11
CA PHE A 82 -18.81 7.70 -2.61
C PHE A 82 -18.95 7.94 -1.10
N SER A 83 -17.82 8.07 -0.41
CA SER A 83 -17.81 8.48 1.00
C SER A 83 -17.82 10.01 1.09
N LYS A 84 -18.32 10.54 2.22
CA LYS A 84 -18.24 11.97 2.52
C LYS A 84 -16.77 12.42 2.62
N GLY A 85 -16.48 13.61 2.13
CA GLY A 85 -15.15 14.22 2.17
C GLY A 85 -15.26 15.69 2.56
N SER A 86 -15.06 15.99 3.85
CA SER A 86 -14.95 17.37 4.34
C SER A 86 -13.79 18.07 3.61
N GLY A 87 -14.06 19.22 3.01
CA GLY A 87 -13.08 19.97 2.22
C GLY A 87 -13.08 19.68 0.71
N LYS A 88 -14.01 18.86 0.20
CA LYS A 88 -14.28 18.77 -1.25
C LYS A 88 -15.42 19.72 -1.63
N ARG A 89 -15.33 20.32 -2.82
CA ARG A 89 -16.30 21.32 -3.31
C ARG A 89 -17.73 20.76 -3.37
N ASP A 90 -17.87 19.47 -3.68
CA ASP A 90 -19.15 18.76 -3.71
C ASP A 90 -19.37 17.83 -2.50
N GLY A 91 -18.52 17.92 -1.46
CA GLY A 91 -18.66 17.14 -0.22
C GLY A 91 -18.41 15.63 -0.33
N LEU A 92 -18.04 15.11 -1.51
CA LEU A 92 -17.82 13.68 -1.76
C LEU A 92 -16.36 13.40 -2.15
N GLN A 93 -15.88 12.22 -1.79
CA GLN A 93 -14.56 11.76 -2.21
C GLN A 93 -14.48 11.63 -3.75
N PRO A 94 -13.30 11.84 -4.37
CA PRO A 94 -13.14 11.76 -5.82
C PRO A 94 -13.13 10.33 -6.37
N ARG A 95 -13.09 9.33 -5.48
CA ARG A 95 -13.08 7.91 -5.81
C ARG A 95 -14.25 7.22 -5.10
N CYS A 96 -14.86 6.24 -5.76
CA CYS A 96 -15.87 5.40 -5.13
C CYS A 96 -15.25 4.59 -3.98
N LYS A 97 -16.10 4.09 -3.07
CA LYS A 97 -15.70 3.30 -1.90
C LYS A 97 -14.83 2.10 -2.25
N ALA A 98 -15.13 1.42 -3.37
CA ALA A 98 -14.35 0.28 -3.83
C ALA A 98 -12.92 0.69 -4.24
N CYS A 99 -12.78 1.71 -5.09
CA CYS A 99 -11.47 2.24 -5.49
C CYS A 99 -10.68 2.82 -4.32
N ALA A 100 -11.35 3.50 -3.39
CA ALA A 100 -10.72 4.02 -2.17
C ALA A 100 -10.19 2.87 -1.30
N LYS A 101 -10.97 1.79 -1.12
CA LYS A 101 -10.55 0.59 -0.39
C LYS A 101 -9.37 -0.11 -1.06
N ALA A 102 -9.41 -0.26 -2.39
CA ALA A 102 -8.32 -0.86 -3.15
C ALA A 102 -7.01 -0.07 -2.97
N LEU A 103 -7.07 1.26 -3.06
CA LEU A 103 -5.92 2.13 -2.84
C LEU A 103 -5.38 2.01 -1.40
N TYR A 104 -6.27 2.04 -0.40
CA TYR A 104 -5.88 1.85 0.99
C TYR A 104 -5.15 0.51 1.20
N ASN A 105 -5.69 -0.57 0.62
CA ASN A 105 -5.09 -1.89 0.72
C ASN A 105 -3.71 -1.96 0.07
N HIS A 106 -3.52 -1.31 -1.08
CA HIS A 106 -2.22 -1.21 -1.76
C HIS A 106 -1.20 -0.48 -0.88
N ILE A 107 -1.53 0.73 -0.43
CA ILE A 107 -0.64 1.52 0.45
C ILE A 107 -0.30 0.73 1.72
N ALA A 108 -1.29 0.07 2.32
CA ALA A 108 -1.07 -0.75 3.50
C ALA A 108 -0.15 -1.96 3.21
N ALA A 109 -0.22 -2.55 2.01
CA ALA A 109 0.69 -3.60 1.60
C ALA A 109 2.13 -3.10 1.46
N ASP A 110 2.32 -1.93 0.84
CA ASP A 110 3.64 -1.29 0.71
C ASP A 110 4.26 -0.99 2.07
N VAL A 111 3.46 -0.41 2.99
CA VAL A 111 3.91 -0.13 4.37
C VAL A 111 4.27 -1.41 5.11
N ARG A 112 3.49 -2.49 4.97
CA ARG A 112 3.82 -3.78 5.58
C ARG A 112 5.14 -4.35 5.03
N ALA A 113 5.33 -4.27 3.72
CA ALA A 113 6.56 -4.73 3.07
C ALA A 113 7.78 -3.93 3.54
N ALA A 114 7.65 -2.59 3.60
CA ALA A 114 8.69 -1.72 4.15
C ALA A 114 9.01 -2.04 5.62
N ASN A 115 7.97 -2.25 6.45
CA ASN A 115 8.14 -2.62 7.85
C ASN A 115 8.81 -3.98 8.02
N ARG A 116 8.52 -4.97 7.17
CA ARG A 116 9.23 -6.26 7.22
C ARG A 116 10.70 -6.11 6.92
N LYS A 117 11.05 -5.27 5.95
CA LYS A 117 12.45 -4.96 5.63
C LYS A 117 13.16 -4.29 6.80
N ILE A 118 12.51 -3.33 7.45
CA ILE A 118 13.08 -2.61 8.61
C ILE A 118 13.20 -3.51 9.83
N LYS A 119 12.15 -4.29 10.16
CA LYS A 119 12.11 -5.11 11.38
C LYS A 119 12.89 -6.41 11.24
N TYR A 120 12.84 -7.05 10.08
CA TYR A 120 13.33 -8.42 9.89
C TYR A 120 14.43 -8.53 8.84
N GLY A 121 14.87 -7.43 8.20
CA GLY A 121 15.82 -7.49 7.09
C GLY A 121 15.25 -8.15 5.81
N LEU A 122 13.97 -8.50 5.77
CA LEU A 122 13.37 -9.23 4.66
C LEU A 122 12.83 -8.28 3.59
N SER A 123 13.38 -8.37 2.38
CA SER A 123 12.78 -7.75 1.21
C SER A 123 11.44 -8.42 0.86
N PRO A 124 10.57 -7.77 0.06
CA PRO A 124 9.35 -8.39 -0.43
C PRO A 124 9.60 -9.74 -1.11
N GLU A 125 10.67 -9.84 -1.90
CA GLU A 125 11.06 -11.04 -2.65
C GLU A 125 11.55 -12.13 -1.71
N ALA A 126 12.40 -11.79 -0.73
CA ALA A 126 12.88 -12.74 0.26
C ALA A 126 11.72 -13.31 1.12
N PHE A 127 10.76 -12.46 1.48
CA PHE A 127 9.56 -12.91 2.20
C PHE A 127 8.72 -13.88 1.35
N HIS A 128 8.49 -13.59 0.07
CA HIS A 128 7.75 -14.48 -0.80
C HIS A 128 8.50 -15.79 -1.04
N ALA A 129 9.81 -15.75 -1.27
CA ALA A 129 10.63 -16.95 -1.45
C ALA A 129 10.61 -17.85 -0.20
N LEU A 130 10.66 -17.26 1.00
CA LEU A 130 10.53 -18.01 2.25
C LEU A 130 9.13 -18.61 2.44
N LEU A 131 8.08 -17.91 2.00
CA LEU A 131 6.72 -18.46 2.07
C LEU A 131 6.52 -19.59 1.06
N GLU A 132 7.10 -19.44 -0.13
CA GLU A 132 7.06 -20.44 -1.20
C GLU A 132 7.86 -21.69 -0.84
N SER A 133 9.02 -21.55 -0.19
CA SER A 133 9.77 -22.71 0.34
C SER A 133 9.02 -23.48 1.43
N GLN A 134 7.95 -22.89 1.99
CA GLN A 134 7.00 -23.52 2.90
C GLN A 134 5.70 -23.94 2.18
N ASP A 135 5.70 -24.09 0.85
CA ASP A 135 4.52 -24.41 0.02
C ASP A 135 3.35 -23.43 0.20
N GLY A 136 3.64 -22.17 0.52
CA GLY A 136 2.61 -21.17 0.79
C GLY A 136 1.87 -21.37 2.12
N ARG A 137 2.44 -22.14 3.05
CA ARG A 137 1.79 -22.59 4.29
C ARG A 137 2.53 -22.17 5.54
N CYS A 138 1.82 -22.20 6.66
CA CYS A 138 2.39 -22.04 7.99
C CYS A 138 3.41 -23.13 8.28
N ALA A 139 4.64 -22.77 8.67
CA ALA A 139 5.69 -23.74 8.98
C ALA A 139 5.38 -24.69 10.16
N ILE A 140 4.40 -24.35 11.01
CA ILE A 140 4.02 -25.18 12.16
C ILE A 140 2.79 -26.04 11.88
N CYS A 141 1.67 -25.43 11.49
CA CYS A 141 0.39 -26.15 11.36
C CYS A 141 0.01 -26.51 9.92
N GLY A 142 0.79 -26.10 8.91
CA GLY A 142 0.55 -26.44 7.50
C GLY A 142 -0.69 -25.79 6.85
N THR A 143 -1.38 -24.89 7.56
CA THR A 143 -2.49 -24.15 6.95
C THR A 143 -1.98 -23.21 5.86
N ASP A 144 -2.76 -23.05 4.78
CA ASP A 144 -2.58 -22.04 3.73
C ASP A 144 -3.32 -20.73 4.04
N ASN A 145 -3.98 -20.65 5.19
CA ASN A 145 -4.70 -19.46 5.65
C ASN A 145 -3.90 -18.75 6.76
N PRO A 146 -3.50 -17.48 6.58
CA PRO A 146 -2.79 -16.73 7.62
C PRO A 146 -3.64 -16.44 8.86
N GLY A 147 -4.95 -16.67 8.81
CA GLY A 147 -5.88 -16.48 9.92
C GLY A 147 -6.56 -15.11 9.91
N ASN A 148 -6.78 -14.53 11.09
CA ASN A 148 -7.44 -13.22 11.25
C ASN A 148 -6.52 -12.02 10.96
N ARG A 149 -5.24 -12.27 10.68
CA ARG A 149 -4.23 -11.26 10.32
C ARG A 149 -3.40 -11.77 9.15
N PHE A 150 -2.43 -10.97 8.71
CA PHE A 150 -1.45 -11.38 7.73
C PHE A 150 -0.45 -12.39 8.31
N TRP A 151 0.22 -13.12 7.43
CA TRP A 151 1.38 -13.94 7.73
C TRP A 151 2.39 -13.21 8.63
N ALA A 152 2.83 -13.88 9.70
CA ALA A 152 3.81 -13.37 10.65
C ALA A 152 5.20 -13.93 10.32
N VAL A 153 6.22 -13.09 10.45
CA VAL A 153 7.62 -13.53 10.40
C VAL A 153 8.02 -13.92 11.82
N ASP A 154 8.44 -15.16 11.99
CA ASP A 154 8.93 -15.70 13.24
C ASP A 154 10.46 -15.67 13.25
N HIS A 155 11.07 -15.18 14.34
CA HIS A 155 12.51 -15.08 14.49
C HIS A 155 12.97 -15.50 15.88
N GLY A 156 14.19 -16.01 15.97
CA GLY A 156 14.81 -16.41 17.22
C GLY A 156 15.36 -15.22 17.99
N HIS A 157 15.07 -15.16 19.29
CA HIS A 157 15.55 -14.09 20.18
C HIS A 157 16.95 -14.32 20.78
N SER A 158 17.61 -15.44 20.47
CA SER A 158 18.97 -15.73 20.93
C SER A 158 20.02 -14.86 20.23
N CYS A 159 19.81 -14.55 18.94
CA CYS A 159 20.72 -13.71 18.16
C CYS A 159 20.35 -12.22 18.27
N CYS A 160 19.06 -11.88 18.16
CA CYS A 160 18.58 -10.51 18.27
C CYS A 160 17.50 -10.42 19.35
N PRO A 161 17.77 -9.83 20.52
CA PRO A 161 16.75 -9.63 21.53
C PRO A 161 15.77 -8.54 21.12
N GLY A 162 14.46 -8.80 21.29
CA GLY A 162 13.39 -7.82 21.08
C GLY A 162 12.70 -7.90 19.71
N GLU A 163 12.12 -6.78 19.27
CA GLU A 163 11.23 -6.75 18.11
C GLU A 163 11.92 -6.80 16.74
N TYR A 164 13.23 -6.54 16.70
CA TYR A 164 14.01 -6.45 15.46
C TYR A 164 14.91 -7.67 15.30
N SER A 165 15.26 -7.97 14.06
CA SER A 165 16.03 -9.15 13.68
C SER A 165 17.11 -8.75 12.66
N CYS A 166 18.26 -9.42 12.68
CA CYS A 166 19.30 -9.27 11.67
C CYS A 166 18.94 -9.88 10.30
N GLY A 167 17.85 -10.66 10.22
CA GLY A 167 17.44 -11.41 9.04
C GLY A 167 17.89 -12.87 9.07
N ASP A 168 19.11 -13.14 9.57
CA ASP A 168 19.63 -14.51 9.66
C ASP A 168 18.96 -15.34 10.76
N CYS A 169 18.35 -14.68 11.75
CA CYS A 169 17.63 -15.34 12.84
C CYS A 169 16.15 -15.60 12.53
N VAL A 170 15.68 -15.30 11.33
CA VAL A 170 14.33 -15.65 10.87
C VAL A 170 14.21 -17.17 10.79
N ARG A 171 13.24 -17.74 11.51
CA ARG A 171 12.96 -19.19 11.55
C ARG A 171 12.01 -19.61 10.45
N GLY A 172 11.01 -18.76 10.14
CA GLY A 172 10.01 -19.05 9.13
C GLY A 172 8.81 -18.11 9.17
N ILE A 173 7.81 -18.43 8.36
CA ILE A 173 6.54 -17.69 8.28
C ILE A 173 5.42 -18.51 8.91
N LEU A 174 4.70 -17.90 9.85
CA LEU A 174 3.67 -18.53 10.66
C LEU A 174 2.31 -17.84 10.50
N CYS A 175 1.24 -18.59 10.70
CA CYS A 175 -0.11 -18.02 10.76
C CYS A 175 -0.29 -17.18 12.05
N SER A 176 -1.35 -16.37 12.09
CA SER A 176 -1.66 -15.46 13.19
C SER A 176 -2.04 -16.15 14.50
N TYR A 177 -2.18 -17.49 14.50
CA TYR A 177 -2.44 -18.30 15.68
C TYR A 177 -1.17 -18.97 16.21
N CYS A 178 -0.36 -19.56 15.34
CA CYS A 178 0.85 -20.28 15.75
C CYS A 178 1.95 -19.36 16.28
N ASN A 179 2.15 -18.20 15.66
CA ASN A 179 3.20 -17.25 16.09
C ASN A 179 3.03 -16.77 17.55
N PRO A 180 1.87 -16.19 17.96
CA PRO A 180 1.66 -15.86 19.37
C PRO A 180 1.54 -17.11 20.25
N GLY A 181 1.13 -18.26 19.70
CA GLY A 181 1.14 -19.54 20.41
C GLY A 181 2.53 -19.90 20.94
N LEU A 182 3.59 -19.74 20.14
CA LEU A 182 4.97 -19.91 20.60
C LEU A 182 5.30 -18.96 21.76
N GLY A 183 4.92 -17.68 21.63
CA GLY A 183 5.11 -16.68 22.68
C GLY A 183 4.37 -16.99 23.99
N TRP A 184 3.19 -17.61 23.94
CA TRP A 184 2.46 -18.04 25.15
C TRP A 184 3.19 -19.15 25.90
N PHE A 185 3.94 -20.00 25.20
CA PHE A 185 4.86 -20.97 25.79
C PHE A 185 6.27 -20.39 26.02
N LYS A 186 6.43 -19.06 25.91
CA LYS A 186 7.67 -18.30 26.11
C LYS A 186 8.81 -18.69 25.18
N ASP A 187 8.49 -19.18 23.98
CA ASP A 187 9.46 -19.71 23.04
C ASP A 187 10.35 -20.84 23.64
N ASP A 188 9.88 -21.51 24.69
CA ASP A 188 10.62 -22.54 25.43
C ASP A 188 10.16 -23.94 25.00
N PRO A 189 11.03 -24.74 24.35
CA PRO A 189 10.70 -26.11 23.96
C PRO A 189 10.24 -26.99 25.13
N GLU A 190 10.71 -26.73 26.34
CA GLU A 190 10.33 -27.53 27.50
C GLU A 190 8.90 -27.24 27.97
N ASN A 191 8.44 -25.99 27.86
CA ASN A 191 7.03 -25.66 28.04
C ASN A 191 6.14 -26.37 27.01
N LEU A 192 6.58 -26.46 25.76
CA LEU A 192 5.86 -27.16 24.70
C LEU A 192 5.79 -28.68 24.96
N ARG A 193 6.89 -29.31 25.41
CA ARG A 193 6.88 -30.74 25.80
C ARG A 193 5.92 -31.02 26.96
N ARG A 194 5.90 -30.15 27.97
CA ARG A 194 4.91 -30.23 29.06
C ARG A 194 3.47 -30.14 28.55
N ALA A 195 3.20 -29.27 27.58
CA ALA A 195 1.87 -29.16 26.97
C ALA A 195 1.46 -30.43 26.22
N ILE A 196 2.39 -31.07 25.50
CA ILE A 196 2.16 -32.37 24.83
C ILE A 196 1.80 -33.43 25.87
N ALA A 197 2.63 -33.61 26.91
CA ALA A 197 2.40 -34.59 27.96
C ALA A 197 1.04 -34.39 28.67
N TYR A 198 0.66 -33.14 28.92
CA TYR A 198 -0.65 -32.80 29.47
C TYR A 198 -1.80 -33.30 28.58
N LEU A 199 -1.75 -33.02 27.27
CA LEU A 199 -2.79 -33.45 26.32
C LEU A 199 -2.87 -34.98 26.19
N GLU A 200 -1.73 -35.65 26.13
CA GLU A 200 -1.64 -37.12 26.04
C GLU A 200 -2.19 -37.81 27.29
N GLY A 201 -1.89 -37.25 28.47
CA GLY A 201 -2.40 -37.75 29.75
C GLY A 201 -3.92 -37.77 29.84
N PHE A 202 -4.63 -36.89 29.13
CA PHE A 202 -6.10 -36.92 29.04
C PHE A 202 -6.63 -37.81 27.92
N ARG A 203 -5.91 -37.95 26.80
CA ARG A 203 -6.31 -38.84 25.71
C ARG A 203 -6.33 -40.30 26.15
N LEU A 204 -5.36 -40.72 26.96
CA LEU A 204 -5.32 -42.06 27.53
C LEU A 204 -6.47 -42.32 28.53
N LYS A 205 -6.90 -41.29 29.27
CA LYS A 205 -8.05 -41.38 30.19
C LYS A 205 -9.41 -41.45 29.50
N LYS A 206 -9.49 -41.05 28.22
CA LYS A 206 -10.74 -41.02 27.45
C LYS A 206 -10.91 -42.26 26.57
N ALA A 207 -9.82 -43.01 26.34
CA ALA A 207 -9.81 -44.26 25.58
C ALA A 207 -9.91 -45.51 26.49
N ALA A 208 -9.88 -45.33 27.81
CA ALA A 208 -10.15 -46.34 28.84
C ALA A 208 -11.60 -46.19 29.35
#